data_AF-A0A7S0ZS84-F1
#
_entry.id   AF-A0A7S0ZS84-F1
#
_cell.length_a   1.000
_cell.length_b   1.000
_cell.length_c   1.000
_cell.angle_alpha   90.00
_cell.angle_beta   90.00
_cell.angle_gamma   90.00
#
_symmetry.space_group_name_H-M   'P 1'
#
loop_
_entity.id
_entity.type
_entity.pdbx_description
1 polymer ?
#
loop_
_entity_poly.entity_id
_entity_poly.type
_entity_poly.pdbx_seq_one_letter_code
_entity_poly.pdbx_strand_id
1 'polypeptide(L)'
;SRAVGLAHKDSDVDVVTSQDLRVLKRDIQTSSRLFCVREHVARAHVPRLILRHESTGIDVDIISKWSDPFFREKDEIVRNLIRRDARALGLAQLIGAWVRRHQNVMLPK
;
A
#
# COMPACT_ATOMS: atom_id res chain seq x y z
N SER A 1 2.97 2.60 -3.72
CA SER A 1 3.24 3.51 -4.88
C SER A 1 3.69 4.93 -4.50
N ARG A 2 3.34 5.42 -3.31
CA ARG A 2 3.72 6.76 -2.82
C ARG A 2 5.24 6.95 -2.73
N ALA A 3 5.96 5.94 -2.26
CA ALA A 3 7.42 5.97 -2.12
C ALA A 3 8.20 6.13 -3.44
N VAL A 4 7.58 5.81 -4.58
CA VAL A 4 8.23 5.82 -5.91
C VAL A 4 7.70 6.94 -6.81
N GLY A 5 6.82 7.81 -6.32
CA GLY A 5 6.29 8.94 -7.09
C GLY A 5 5.22 8.57 -8.13
N LEU A 6 4.62 7.38 -8.02
CA LEU A 6 3.55 6.90 -8.92
C LEU A 6 2.16 6.99 -8.28
N ALA A 7 2.06 7.53 -7.07
CA ALA A 7 0.79 7.63 -6.37
C ALA A 7 -0.15 8.66 -7.00
N HIS A 8 -1.45 8.34 -6.94
CA HIS A 8 -2.55 9.27 -7.15
C HIS A 8 -3.06 9.78 -5.79
N LYS A 9 -3.90 10.81 -5.79
CA LYS A 9 -4.45 11.41 -4.55
C LYS A 9 -5.14 10.38 -3.63
N ASP A 10 -5.80 9.40 -4.23
CA ASP A 10 -6.56 8.35 -3.55
C ASP A 10 -5.76 7.04 -3.39
N SER A 11 -4.46 7.05 -3.69
CA SER A 11 -3.65 5.84 -3.53
C SER A 11 -3.47 5.49 -2.07
N ASP A 12 -3.57 4.20 -1.78
CA ASP A 12 -3.29 3.61 -0.47
C ASP A 12 -1.87 3.96 0.02
N VAL A 13 -1.70 3.85 1.34
CA VAL A 13 -0.42 4.06 2.01
C VAL A 13 0.13 2.71 2.44
N ASP A 14 1.29 2.36 1.91
CA ASP A 14 2.03 1.16 2.32
C ASP A 14 2.92 1.50 3.53
N VAL A 15 2.81 0.73 4.62
CA VAL A 15 3.60 0.91 5.84
C VAL A 15 4.28 -0.40 6.22
N VAL A 16 5.56 -0.31 6.57
CA VAL A 16 6.33 -1.44 7.09
C VAL A 16 6.62 -1.20 8.57
N THR A 17 6.27 -2.17 9.42
CA THR A 17 6.46 -2.10 10.87
C THR A 17 7.35 -3.23 11.40
N SER A 18 8.01 -3.00 12.53
CA SER A 18 8.66 -4.07 13.30
C SER A 18 7.79 -4.66 14.39
N GLN A 19 6.62 -4.07 14.66
CA GLN A 19 5.68 -4.54 15.67
C GLN A 19 4.86 -5.71 15.13
N ASP A 20 4.45 -6.62 16.01
CA ASP A 20 3.51 -7.68 15.66
C ASP A 20 2.15 -7.11 15.24
N LEU A 21 1.63 -7.57 14.10
CA LEU A 21 0.39 -7.05 13.53
C LEU A 21 -0.85 -7.32 14.41
N ARG A 22 -0.85 -8.37 15.24
CA ARG A 22 -1.96 -8.65 16.17
C ARG A 22 -1.94 -7.69 17.35
N VAL A 23 -0.76 -7.34 17.84
CA VAL A 23 -0.58 -6.33 18.89
C VAL A 23 -1.05 -4.98 18.34
N LEU A 24 -0.55 -4.58 17.17
CA LEU A 24 -0.92 -3.32 16.54
C LEU A 24 -2.44 -3.23 16.27
N LYS A 25 -3.05 -4.32 15.77
CA LYS A 25 -4.50 -4.41 15.59
C LYS A 25 -5.23 -4.12 16.90
N ARG A 26 -4.83 -4.78 17.99
CA ARG A 26 -5.45 -4.60 19.31
C ARG A 26 -5.34 -3.15 19.75
N ASP A 27 -4.14 -2.57 19.68
CA ASP A 27 -3.88 -1.20 20.13
C ASP A 27 -4.73 -0.17 19.36
N ILE A 28 -4.88 -0.36 18.05
CA ILE A 28 -5.72 0.51 17.21
C ILE A 28 -7.18 0.37 17.59
N GLN A 29 -7.67 -0.85 17.79
CA GLN A 29 -9.06 -1.09 18.17
C GLN A 29 -9.41 -0.52 19.55
N THR A 30 -8.45 -0.42 20.46
CA THR A 30 -8.69 0.13 21.81
C THR A 30 -8.49 1.63 21.90
N SER A 31 -7.59 2.21 21.09
CA SER A 31 -7.03 3.53 21.37
C SER A 31 -7.19 4.54 20.23
N SER A 32 -7.49 4.10 19.01
CA SER A 32 -7.58 4.98 17.85
C SER A 32 -9.01 5.46 17.61
N ARG A 33 -9.18 6.78 17.43
CA ARG A 33 -10.43 7.39 16.91
C ARG A 33 -10.34 7.74 15.43
N LEU A 34 -9.15 7.63 14.83
CA LEU A 34 -8.88 8.10 13.46
C LEU A 34 -8.81 6.98 12.45
N PHE A 35 -8.61 5.74 12.91
CA PHE A 35 -8.46 4.57 12.04
C PHE A 35 -9.36 3.45 12.52
N CYS A 36 -10.09 2.84 11.59
CA CYS A 36 -10.72 1.55 11.81
C CYS A 36 -9.92 0.44 11.15
N VAL A 37 -10.00 -0.76 11.75
CA VAL A 37 -9.43 -1.97 11.14
C VAL A 37 -10.40 -2.45 10.07
N ARG A 38 -9.97 -2.39 8.81
CA ARG A 38 -10.75 -2.86 7.65
C ARG A 38 -10.59 -4.36 7.47
N GLU A 39 -9.36 -4.86 7.52
CA GLU A 39 -9.05 -6.28 7.30
C GLU A 39 -7.78 -6.68 8.04
N HIS A 40 -7.70 -7.93 8.51
CA HIS A 40 -6.47 -8.51 9.03
C HIS A 40 -6.24 -9.90 8.40
N VAL A 41 -5.27 -9.97 7.50
CA VAL A 41 -4.93 -11.18 6.75
C VAL A 41 -3.72 -11.85 7.40
N ALA A 42 -3.98 -12.75 8.34
CA ALA A 42 -2.93 -13.44 9.09
C ALA A 42 -2.29 -14.62 8.31
N ARG A 43 -2.98 -15.16 7.31
CA ARG A 43 -2.56 -16.35 6.55
C ARG A 43 -2.42 -16.00 5.06
N ALA A 44 -1.29 -15.43 4.71
CA ALA A 44 -0.87 -15.16 3.34
C ALA A 44 0.66 -15.26 3.25
N HIS A 45 1.21 -15.29 2.04
CA HIS A 45 2.67 -15.24 1.85
C HIS A 45 3.29 -14.02 2.56
N VAL A 46 2.61 -12.87 2.50
CA VAL A 46 2.91 -11.69 3.30
C VAL A 46 1.67 -11.34 4.14
N PRO A 47 1.67 -11.64 5.45
CA PRO A 47 0.60 -11.20 6.34
C PRO A 47 0.49 -9.68 6.39
N ARG A 48 -0.75 -9.19 6.49
CA ARG A 48 -1.01 -7.75 6.47
C ARG A 48 -2.20 -7.31 7.32
N LEU A 49 -2.17 -6.06 7.75
CA LEU A 49 -3.23 -5.37 8.46
C LEU A 49 -3.64 -4.15 7.64
N ILE A 50 -4.89 -4.11 7.19
CA ILE A 50 -5.44 -2.99 6.42
C ILE A 50 -6.27 -2.13 7.36
N LEU A 51 -5.91 -0.86 7.45
CA LEU A 51 -6.65 0.16 8.17
C LEU A 51 -7.31 1.12 7.17
N ARG A 52 -8.39 1.76 7.59
CA ARG A 52 -8.99 2.88 6.87
C ARG A 52 -9.01 4.11 7.76
N HIS A 53 -8.52 5.22 7.25
CA HIS A 53 -8.58 6.50 7.95
C HIS A 53 -9.98 7.10 7.82
N GLU A 54 -10.61 7.43 8.93
CA GLU A 54 -12.04 7.80 9.00
C GLU A 54 -12.36 9.08 8.22
N SER A 55 -11.51 10.11 8.30
CA SER A 55 -11.81 11.41 7.68
C SER A 55 -11.41 11.51 6.22
N THR A 56 -10.40 10.75 5.78
CA THR A 56 -9.91 10.82 4.39
C THR A 56 -10.37 9.64 3.53
N GLY A 57 -10.84 8.55 4.15
CA GLY A 57 -11.18 7.31 3.45
C GLY A 57 -9.99 6.61 2.80
N ILE A 58 -8.76 7.05 3.09
CA ILE A 58 -7.53 6.44 2.57
C ILE A 58 -7.24 5.16 3.36
N ASP A 59 -6.91 4.10 2.63
CA ASP A 59 -6.49 2.86 3.26
C ASP A 59 -4.98 2.83 3.50
N VAL A 60 -4.59 2.18 4.59
CA VAL A 60 -3.20 1.96 4.99
C VAL A 60 -2.97 0.45 5.06
N ASP A 61 -2.14 -0.08 4.17
CA ASP A 61 -1.72 -1.48 4.18
C ASP A 61 -0.42 -1.62 4.99
N ILE A 62 -0.50 -2.34 6.10
CA ILE A 62 0.61 -2.50 7.06
C ILE A 62 1.12 -3.93 7.00
N ILE A 63 2.42 -4.08 6.72
CA ILE A 63 3.11 -5.37 6.76
C ILE A 63 4.24 -5.38 7.79
N SER A 64 4.61 -6.58 8.24
CA SER A 64 5.80 -6.77 9.05
C SER A 64 7.06 -6.70 8.18
N LYS A 65 8.09 -6.00 8.65
CA LYS A 65 9.41 -5.95 8.00
C LYS A 65 10.06 -7.32 7.82
N TRP A 66 9.65 -8.30 8.64
CA TRP A 66 10.17 -9.66 8.59
C TRP A 66 9.51 -10.49 7.48
N SER A 67 8.36 -10.07 6.99
CA SER A 67 7.61 -10.77 5.94
C SER A 67 8.00 -10.36 4.52
N ASP A 68 8.60 -9.17 4.37
CA ASP A 68 9.24 -8.74 3.11
C ASP A 68 10.55 -8.01 3.43
N PRO A 69 11.68 -8.72 3.55
CA PRO A 69 12.96 -8.10 3.90
C PRO A 69 13.49 -7.16 2.81
N PHE A 70 13.02 -7.31 1.55
CA PHE A 70 13.51 -6.57 0.40
C PHE A 70 12.61 -5.40 -0.02
N PHE A 71 11.71 -4.97 0.87
CA PHE A 71 10.72 -3.93 0.55
C PHE A 71 11.36 -2.62 0.08
N ARG A 72 12.50 -2.24 0.67
CA ARG A 72 13.20 -0.98 0.32
C ARG A 72 13.89 -1.10 -1.03
N GLU A 73 14.55 -2.22 -1.27
CA GLU A 73 15.30 -2.51 -2.48
C GLU A 73 14.37 -2.51 -3.69
N LYS A 74 13.17 -3.10 -3.55
CA LYS A 74 12.13 -3.07 -4.60
C LYS A 74 11.71 -1.63 -4.95
N ASP A 75 11.41 -0.82 -3.93
CA ASP A 75 11.06 0.59 -4.13
C ASP A 75 12.21 1.38 -4.75
N GLU A 76 13.44 1.11 -4.34
CA GLU A 76 14.64 1.77 -4.86
C GLU A 76 14.89 1.42 -6.33
N ILE A 77 14.77 0.16 -6.72
CA ILE A 77 14.90 -0.27 -8.12
C ILE A 77 13.90 0.50 -8.99
N VAL A 78 12.62 0.52 -8.60
CA VAL A 78 11.57 1.22 -9.36
C VAL A 78 11.86 2.72 -9.42
N ARG A 79 12.23 3.34 -8.29
CA ARG A 79 12.58 4.75 -8.23
C ARG A 79 13.78 5.08 -9.14
N ASN A 80 14.79 4.23 -9.18
CA ASN A 80 15.98 4.42 -10.01
C ASN A 80 15.66 4.28 -11.50
N LEU A 81 14.81 3.33 -11.89
CA LEU A 81 14.34 3.19 -13.28
C LEU A 81 13.57 4.44 -13.73
N ILE A 82 12.66 4.94 -12.89
CA ILE A 82 11.90 6.16 -13.15
C ILE A 82 12.80 7.39 -13.26
N ARG A 83 13.80 7.51 -12.37
CA ARG A 83 14.75 8.64 -12.39
C ARG A 83 15.66 8.62 -13.62
N ARG A 84 15.99 7.43 -14.12
CA ARG A 84 16.92 7.26 -15.24
C ARG A 84 16.31 7.62 -16.59
N ASP A 85 15.00 7.43 -16.77
CA ASP A 85 14.30 7.75 -18.02
C ASP A 85 12.92 8.37 -17.74
N ALA A 86 12.75 9.65 -18.09
CA ALA A 86 11.48 10.36 -17.91
C ALA A 86 10.30 9.70 -18.65
N ARG A 87 10.56 8.94 -19.74
CA ARG A 87 9.52 8.20 -20.46
C ARG A 87 8.97 7.05 -19.63
N ALA A 88 9.77 6.45 -18.74
CA ALA A 88 9.32 5.40 -17.85
C ALA A 88 8.25 5.91 -16.89
N LEU A 89 8.39 7.13 -16.36
CA LEU A 89 7.37 7.78 -15.54
C LEU A 89 6.07 8.00 -16.32
N GLY A 90 6.17 8.61 -17.50
CA GLY A 90 5.01 8.90 -18.34
C GLY A 90 4.25 7.64 -18.74
N LEU A 91 4.97 6.59 -19.13
CA LEU A 91 4.37 5.29 -19.47
C LEU A 91 3.69 4.66 -18.24
N ALA A 92 4.36 4.63 -17.08
CA ALA A 92 3.78 4.06 -15.86
C ALA A 92 2.50 4.81 -15.42
N GLN A 93 2.48 6.13 -15.56
CA GLN A 93 1.29 6.94 -15.27
C GLN A 93 0.14 6.66 -16.25
N LEU A 94 0.43 6.51 -17.55
CA LEU A 94 -0.56 6.15 -18.57
C LEU A 94 -1.16 4.77 -18.32
N ILE A 95 -0.32 3.77 -18.04
CA ILE A 95 -0.78 2.42 -17.68
C ILE A 95 -1.65 2.47 -16.43
N GLY A 96 -1.20 3.17 -15.37
CA GLY A 96 -1.98 3.31 -14.15
C GLY A 96 -3.34 3.99 -14.38
N ALA A 97 -3.39 5.03 -15.21
CA ALA A 97 -4.63 5.72 -15.58
C ALA A 97 -5.55 4.84 -16.44
N TRP A 98 -4.98 3.98 -17.29
CA TRP A 98 -5.74 3.01 -18.07
C TRP A 98 -6.35 1.94 -17.15
N VAL A 99 -5.57 1.33 -16.25
CA VAL A 99 -6.07 0.31 -15.30
C VAL A 99 -7.22 0.85 -14.46
N ARG A 100 -7.08 2.04 -13.86
CA ARG A 100 -8.13 2.65 -13.04
C ARG A 100 -9.43 2.87 -13.81
N ARG A 101 -9.36 3.30 -15.07
CA ARG A 101 -10.54 3.49 -15.93
C ARG A 101 -11.30 2.18 -16.20
N HIS A 102 -10.60 1.04 -16.13
CA HIS A 102 -11.16 -0.27 -16.47
C HIS A 102 -11.34 -1.18 -15.24
N GLN A 103 -11.13 -0.70 -14.02
CA GLN A 103 -11.30 -1.49 -12.79
C GLN A 103 -12.73 -2.06 -12.63
N ASN A 104 -13.74 -1.42 -13.22
CA ASN A 104 -15.13 -1.92 -13.20
C ASN A 104 -15.44 -2.94 -14.30
N VAL A 105 -14.58 -3.07 -15.32
CA VAL A 105 -14.74 -4.04 -16.43
C VAL A 105 -14.07 -5.38 -16.09
N MET A 106 -13.12 -5.37 -15.16
CA MET A 106 -12.47 -6.57 -14.66
C MET A 106 -13.00 -6.97 -13.27
N LEU A 107 -14.17 -7.62 -13.19
CA LEU A 107 -14.59 -8.34 -11.97
C LEU A 107 -15.33 -9.63 -12.35
N PRO A 108 -15.20 -10.73 -11.57
CA PRO A 108 -14.93 -10.74 -10.13
C PRO A 108 -13.69 -11.55 -9.68
N LYS A 109 -13.27 -11.30 -8.44
CA LYS A 109 -12.63 -12.31 -7.57
C LYS A 109 -13.71 -13.09 -6.85
#